data_AF-A0A1Y3UGR3-F1
#
_entry.id   AF-A0A1Y3UGR3-F1
#
_cell.length_a   1.000
_cell.length_b   1.000
_cell.length_c   1.000
_cell.angle_alpha   90.00
_cell.angle_beta   90.00
_cell.angle_gamma   90.00
#
_symmetry.space_group_name_H-M   'P 1'
#
loop_
_entity.id
_entity.type
_entity.pdbx_description
1 polymer ?
#
loop_
_entity_poly.entity_id
_entity_poly.type
_entity_poly.pdbx_seq_one_letter_code
_entity_poly.pdbx_strand_id
1 'polypeptide(L)'
;MKINSAGARALLTDPSVAADIMARAERIAASARAKASPDDMVNEPFTAVESSTKGRAMARVVSSSPHGVRSQNKRNTLLKSIDAGR
;
A
#
# COMPACT_ATOMS: atom_id res chain seq x y z
N MET A 1 -3.15 24.07 17.87
CA MET A 1 -1.88 23.40 18.27
C MET A 1 -0.85 23.68 17.17
N LYS A 2 0.25 24.39 17.45
CA LYS A 2 1.35 24.56 16.48
C LYS A 2 2.39 23.48 16.74
N ILE A 3 2.55 22.56 15.80
CA ILE A 3 3.58 21.52 15.85
C ILE A 3 4.87 22.13 15.31
N ASN A 4 5.97 22.03 16.06
CA ASN A 4 7.30 22.42 15.58
C ASN A 4 7.93 21.27 14.75
N SER A 5 9.05 21.54 14.08
CA SER A 5 9.70 20.54 13.20
C SER A 5 10.08 19.24 13.92
N ALA A 6 10.49 19.32 15.19
CA ALA A 6 10.82 18.16 16.02
C ALA A 6 9.58 17.30 16.31
N GLY A 7 8.47 17.93 16.71
CA GLY A 7 7.20 17.24 16.95
C GLY A 7 6.61 16.62 15.69
N ALA A 8 6.74 17.28 14.53
CA ALA A 8 6.32 16.72 13.26
C ALA A 8 7.14 15.48 12.89
N ARG A 9 8.46 15.52 13.12
CA ARG A 9 9.35 14.39 12.85
C ARG A 9 9.04 13.19 13.77
N ALA A 10 8.80 13.44 15.06
CA ALA A 10 8.43 12.39 16.01
C ALA A 10 7.17 11.63 15.55
N LEU A 11 6.14 12.36 15.13
CA LEU A 11 4.92 11.75 14.58
C LEU A 11 5.16 10.97 13.29
N LEU A 12 5.98 11.49 12.36
CA LEU A 12 6.26 10.83 11.09
C LEU A 12 7.10 9.55 11.24
N THR A 13 7.86 9.42 12.32
CA THR A 13 8.65 8.23 12.65
C THR A 13 7.97 7.32 13.69
N ASP A 14 6.75 7.65 14.12
CA ASP A 14 6.06 6.89 15.14
C ASP A 14 5.72 5.48 14.61
N PRO A 15 6.06 4.40 15.33
CA PRO A 15 5.74 3.04 14.93
C PRO A 15 4.24 2.80 14.73
N SER A 16 3.38 3.49 15.48
CA SER A 16 1.92 3.39 15.34
C SER A 16 1.44 3.98 14.01
N VAL A 17 2.08 5.06 13.53
CA VAL A 17 1.79 5.65 12.22
C VAL A 17 2.26 4.71 11.11
N ALA A 18 3.41 4.06 11.27
CA ALA A 18 3.86 3.03 10.33
C ALA A 18 2.89 1.84 10.25
N ALA A 19 2.42 1.35 11.40
CA ALA A 19 1.44 0.27 11.46
C ALA A 19 0.10 0.65 10.79
N ASP A 20 -0.43 1.86 11.03
CA ASP A 20 -1.67 2.32 10.39
C ASP A 20 -1.50 2.43 8.86
N ILE A 21 -0.40 3.04 8.40
CA ILE A 21 -0.12 3.17 6.97
C ILE A 21 0.02 1.79 6.29
N MET A 22 0.65 0.83 6.96
CA MET A 22 0.74 -0.55 6.47
C MET A 22 -0.62 -1.23 6.42
N ALA A 23 -1.43 -1.11 7.47
CA ALA A 23 -2.79 -1.68 7.50
C ALA A 23 -3.67 -1.12 6.37
N ARG A 24 -3.56 0.18 6.07
CA ARG A 24 -4.23 0.80 4.91
C ARG A 24 -3.75 0.21 3.59
N ALA A 25 -2.44 0.05 3.42
CA ALA A 25 -1.86 -0.55 2.21
C ALA A 25 -2.30 -2.01 2.02
N GLU A 26 -2.39 -2.79 3.09
CA GLU A 26 -2.91 -4.16 3.06
C GLU A 26 -4.36 -4.22 2.61
N ARG A 27 -5.22 -3.31 3.11
CA ARG A 27 -6.62 -3.21 2.66
C ARG A 27 -6.72 -2.89 1.18
N ILE A 28 -5.89 -1.97 0.68
CA ILE A 28 -5.81 -1.65 -0.75
C ILE A 28 -5.34 -2.88 -1.55
N ALA A 29 -4.31 -3.59 -1.08
CA ALA A 29 -3.82 -4.79 -1.73
C ALA A 29 -4.89 -5.89 -1.79
N ALA A 30 -5.58 -6.17 -0.68
CA ALA A 30 -6.67 -7.14 -0.63
C ALA A 30 -7.81 -6.79 -1.60
N SER A 31 -8.25 -5.53 -1.63
CA SER A 31 -9.23 -5.05 -2.62
C SER A 31 -8.73 -5.23 -4.05
N ALA A 32 -7.46 -4.96 -4.32
CA ALA A 32 -6.88 -5.11 -5.65
C ALA A 32 -6.81 -6.58 -6.08
N ARG A 33 -6.48 -7.50 -5.17
CA ARG A 33 -6.49 -8.95 -5.40
C ARG A 33 -7.90 -9.45 -5.71
N ALA A 34 -8.91 -9.01 -4.98
CA ALA A 34 -10.31 -9.36 -5.24
C ALA A 34 -10.83 -8.90 -6.62
N LYS A 35 -10.17 -7.89 -7.22
CA LYS A 35 -10.48 -7.39 -8.57
C LYS A 35 -9.58 -8.00 -9.65
N ALA A 36 -8.53 -8.71 -9.27
CA ALA A 36 -7.75 -9.52 -10.20
C ALA A 36 -8.57 -10.75 -10.59
N SER A 37 -8.30 -11.28 -11.79
CA SER A 37 -8.92 -12.54 -12.18
C SER A 37 -8.22 -13.66 -11.43
N PRO A 38 -8.91 -14.75 -11.05
CA PRO A 38 -8.25 -15.90 -10.44
C PRO A 38 -7.13 -16.41 -11.35
N ASP A 39 -6.00 -16.77 -10.76
CA ASP A 39 -4.89 -17.44 -11.42
C ASP A 39 -4.25 -18.47 -10.47
N ASP A 40 -3.47 -19.39 -11.05
CA ASP A 40 -2.71 -20.40 -10.30
C ASP A 40 -1.26 -19.96 -10.08
N MET A 41 -1.00 -18.65 -10.03
CA MET A 41 0.36 -18.15 -9.83
C MET A 41 0.78 -18.32 -8.36
N VAL A 42 2.06 -18.66 -8.16
CA VAL A 42 2.64 -18.80 -6.81
C VAL A 42 2.56 -17.51 -6.01
N ASN A 43 2.71 -16.36 -6.68
CA ASN A 43 2.67 -15.05 -6.05
C ASN A 43 1.32 -14.39 -6.27
N GLU A 44 0.77 -13.86 -5.18
CA GLU A 44 -0.35 -12.93 -5.21
C GLU A 44 -0.11 -11.79 -6.22
N PRO A 45 -1.15 -11.31 -6.93
CA PRO A 45 -0.99 -10.30 -7.97
C PRO A 45 -0.60 -8.92 -7.41
N PHE A 46 -1.01 -8.60 -6.17
CA PHE A 46 -0.71 -7.33 -5.52
C PHE A 46 -0.30 -7.52 -4.06
N THR A 47 0.83 -6.91 -3.68
CA THR A 47 1.39 -7.01 -2.33
C THR A 47 1.63 -5.62 -1.74
N ALA A 48 1.29 -5.47 -0.46
CA ALA A 48 1.65 -4.30 0.32
C ALA A 48 3.07 -4.47 0.86
N VAL A 49 3.91 -3.45 0.71
CA VAL A 49 5.29 -3.44 1.18
C VAL A 49 5.56 -2.18 1.96
N GLU A 50 6.26 -2.34 3.08
CA GLU A 50 6.75 -1.20 3.85
C GLU A 50 7.83 -0.47 3.05
N SER A 51 7.81 0.87 3.11
CA SER A 51 8.81 1.71 2.47
C SER A 51 9.22 2.82 3.43
N SER A 52 10.39 2.70 4.04
CA SER A 52 10.99 3.82 4.76
C SER A 52 11.75 4.70 3.78
N THR A 53 11.32 5.94 3.55
CA THR A 53 12.08 6.91 2.74
C THR A 53 12.13 8.25 3.45
N LYS A 54 13.33 8.80 3.69
CA LYS A 54 13.56 10.15 4.26
C LYS A 54 12.94 10.37 5.65
N GLY A 55 13.00 9.37 6.54
CA GLY A 55 12.61 9.54 7.95
C GLY A 55 11.10 9.74 8.18
N ARG A 56 10.28 9.10 7.34
CA ARG A 56 8.83 9.03 7.48
C ARG A 56 8.34 7.63 7.16
N ALA A 57 7.32 7.19 7.87
CA ALA A 57 6.60 5.97 7.55
C ALA A 57 5.91 6.08 6.18
N MET A 58 6.13 5.12 5.30
CA MET A 58 5.37 4.97 4.07
C MET A 58 5.11 3.48 3.81
N ALA A 59 4.05 3.20 3.06
CA ALA A 59 3.80 1.89 2.49
C ALA A 59 3.49 2.05 1.01
N ARG A 60 3.74 1.01 0.22
CA ARG A 60 3.41 0.95 -1.19
C ARG A 60 2.65 -0.33 -1.48
N VAL A 61 1.75 -0.28 -2.46
CA VAL A 61 1.16 -1.49 -3.03
C VAL A 61 1.76 -1.66 -4.41
N VAL A 62 2.34 -2.83 -4.65
CA VAL A 62 3.06 -3.15 -5.89
C VAL A 62 2.44 -4.35 -6.57
N SER A 63 2.55 -4.41 -7.89
CA SER A 63 2.30 -5.64 -8.64
C SER A 63 3.44 -6.62 -8.41
N SER A 64 3.14 -7.77 -7.80
CA SER A 64 4.11 -8.80 -7.43
C SER A 64 4.13 -10.00 -8.37
N SER A 65 3.23 -10.02 -9.36
CA SER A 65 3.19 -11.04 -10.41
C SER A 65 2.95 -10.44 -11.80
N PRO A 66 3.32 -11.15 -12.89
CA PRO A 66 2.93 -10.78 -14.26
C PRO A 66 1.43 -10.56 -14.44
N HIS A 67 0.60 -11.32 -13.70
CA HIS A 67 -0.84 -11.13 -13.70
C HIS A 67 -1.24 -9.80 -13.07
N GLY A 68 -0.64 -9.46 -11.92
CA GLY A 68 -0.81 -8.15 -11.28
C GLY A 68 -0.45 -6.99 -12.21
N VAL A 69 0.68 -7.10 -12.92
CA VAL A 69 1.11 -6.11 -13.93
C VAL A 69 0.08 -5.98 -15.05
N ARG A 70 -0.39 -7.10 -15.61
CA ARG A 70 -1.40 -7.10 -16.66
C ARG A 70 -2.72 -6.48 -16.18
N SER A 71 -3.19 -6.88 -14.99
CA SER A 71 -4.41 -6.38 -14.37
C SER A 71 -4.33 -4.87 -14.17
N GLN A 72 -3.21 -4.38 -13.62
CA GLN A 72 -2.98 -2.95 -13.45
C GLN A 72 -2.99 -2.21 -14.79
N ASN A 73 -2.22 -2.66 -15.78
CA ASN A 73 -2.09 -1.98 -17.07
C ASN A 73 -3.40 -1.95 -17.87
N LYS A 74 -4.24 -2.97 -17.75
CA LYS A 74 -5.50 -3.06 -18.51
C LYS A 74 -6.69 -2.46 -17.78
N ARG A 75 -6.70 -2.46 -16.46
CA ARG A 75 -7.91 -2.17 -15.65
C ARG A 75 -7.71 -1.07 -14.61
N ASN A 76 -6.50 -0.54 -14.43
CA ASN A 76 -6.16 0.44 -13.40
C ASN A 76 -6.59 -0.03 -11.99
N THR A 77 -6.34 -1.31 -11.70
CA THR A 77 -6.87 -2.02 -10.52
C THR A 77 -6.47 -1.37 -9.19
N LEU A 78 -5.24 -0.88 -9.05
CA LEU A 78 -4.76 -0.19 -7.85
C LEU A 78 -5.48 1.15 -7.65
N LEU A 79 -5.64 1.95 -8.71
CA LEU A 79 -6.37 3.21 -8.64
C LEU A 79 -7.82 2.99 -8.19
N LYS A 80 -8.45 1.94 -8.72
CA LYS A 80 -9.82 1.53 -8.34
C LYS A 80 -9.92 0.93 -6.93
N SER A 81 -8.80 0.67 -6.26
CA SER A 81 -8.77 0.04 -4.93
C SER A 81 -8.28 1.00 -3.84
N ILE A 82 -7.94 2.24 -4.19
CA ILE A 82 -7.32 3.20 -3.27
C ILE A 82 -8.25 3.57 -2.10
N ASP A 83 -9.56 3.60 -2.35
CA ASP A 83 -10.56 3.95 -1.33
C ASP A 83 -10.69 2.90 -0.22
N ALA A 84 -10.24 1.65 -0.46
CA ALA A 84 -10.22 0.61 0.58
C ALA A 84 -9.26 0.94 1.73
N GLY A 85 -8.31 1.86 1.52
CA GLY A 85 -7.35 2.31 2.53
C GLY A 85 -7.82 3.52 3.35
N ARG A 86 -9.04 4.03 3.15
CA ARG A 86 -9.59 5.10 3.99
C ARG A 86 -9.95 4.58 5.37
#